data_AF-A0A7R9IN04-F1
#
_entry.id   AF-A0A7R9IN04-F1
#
_cell.length_a   1.000
_cell.length_b   1.000
_cell.length_c   1.000
_cell.angle_alpha   90.00
_cell.angle_beta   90.00
_cell.angle_gamma   90.00
#
_symmetry.space_group_name_H-M   'P 1'
#
loop_
_entity.id
_entity.type
_entity.pdbx_description
1 polymer ?
#
loop_
_entity_poly.entity_id
_entity_poly.type
_entity_poly.pdbx_seq_one_letter_code
_entity_poly.pdbx_strand_id
1 'polypeptide(L)'
;MLTDTGLDELKPSSINRNAKHKNKIARDAKYQWDEGNLTAWHAGADDANDVPVANCVSLTGRVLLWSCPEDWMCVPSSSAVQRVSTLRGLQEFTVVEGCECRERPPICTRESSSLLLHPGTPYEMRLDVGVCSGHCQLGGCRPLRNKTVTVPGPNGAECHSVIEQCACAGSCYRTSYMETVYDYVDTDEPLVKEIDVGRCVGSCSGADTRKCVFRDKKNPGKCMAGLYGKQTSCTPSQFKVHRYSDKEKRTKEAISITACKCL
;
A
#
# COMPACT_ATOMS: atom_id res chain seq x y z
N MET A 1 -68.50 -21.26 15.69
CA MET A 1 -69.37 -20.17 15.21
C MET A 1 -68.59 -19.39 14.16
N LEU A 2 -69.17 -19.27 12.96
CA LEU A 2 -68.85 -18.35 11.83
C LEU A 2 -67.51 -18.61 11.10
N THR A 3 -67.44 -19.21 9.89
CA THR A 3 -67.89 -18.82 8.53
C THR A 3 -67.27 -17.53 7.95
N ASP A 4 -66.35 -17.76 7.01
CA ASP A 4 -66.34 -17.29 5.60
C ASP A 4 -65.97 -15.85 5.21
N THR A 5 -65.38 -15.76 4.00
CA THR A 5 -65.07 -14.63 3.11
C THR A 5 -63.75 -13.87 3.33
N GLY A 6 -62.87 -13.64 2.35
CA GLY A 6 -62.94 -13.90 0.91
C GLY A 6 -61.55 -13.93 0.24
N LEU A 7 -61.39 -14.90 -0.66
CA LEU A 7 -60.35 -14.97 -1.68
C LEU A 7 -60.95 -14.36 -2.96
N ASP A 8 -60.31 -13.36 -3.53
CA ASP A 8 -60.49 -13.04 -4.95
C ASP A 8 -59.17 -13.26 -5.70
N GLU A 9 -59.25 -14.22 -6.61
CA GLU A 9 -58.25 -14.56 -7.61
C GLU A 9 -58.12 -13.44 -8.65
N LEU A 10 -56.88 -13.02 -8.93
CA LEU A 10 -56.53 -12.46 -10.24
C LEU A 10 -55.37 -13.29 -10.83
N LYS A 11 -55.73 -14.09 -11.83
CA LYS A 11 -54.84 -14.91 -12.66
C LYS A 11 -53.82 -14.04 -13.40
N PRO A 12 -52.54 -14.47 -13.51
CA PRO A 12 -51.60 -13.85 -14.43
C PRO A 12 -51.74 -14.43 -15.85
N SER A 13 -52.02 -13.57 -16.82
CA SER A 13 -51.97 -13.89 -18.24
C SER A 13 -50.54 -13.77 -18.80
N SER A 14 -50.13 -14.84 -19.51
CA SER A 14 -49.23 -14.86 -20.68
C SER A 14 -47.77 -14.39 -20.55
N ILE A 15 -46.89 -15.37 -20.36
CA ILE A 15 -45.74 -15.75 -21.22
C ILE A 15 -45.03 -14.60 -21.94
N ASN A 16 -43.76 -14.35 -21.58
CA ASN A 16 -42.75 -14.01 -22.58
C ASN A 16 -41.49 -14.90 -22.44
N ARG A 17 -41.15 -15.53 -23.56
CA ARG A 17 -40.09 -16.51 -23.75
C ARG A 17 -38.76 -15.78 -23.79
N ASN A 18 -37.98 -15.77 -22.71
CA ASN A 18 -36.56 -15.37 -22.76
C ASN A 18 -35.71 -16.03 -21.66
N ALA A 19 -35.99 -17.29 -21.34
CA ALA A 19 -35.26 -18.07 -20.34
C ALA A 19 -34.12 -18.95 -20.91
N LYS A 20 -33.65 -18.70 -22.14
CA LYS A 20 -32.58 -19.52 -22.78
C LYS A 20 -31.42 -18.72 -23.39
N HIS A 21 -31.15 -17.51 -22.89
CA HIS A 21 -29.98 -16.72 -23.34
C HIS A 21 -29.18 -16.05 -22.21
N LYS A 22 -29.18 -16.62 -20.99
CA LYS A 22 -28.41 -16.11 -19.84
C LYS A 22 -27.39 -17.08 -19.25
N ASN A 23 -27.00 -18.13 -19.98
CA ASN A 23 -26.08 -19.15 -19.47
C ASN A 23 -24.82 -19.34 -20.33
N LYS A 24 -24.28 -18.25 -20.89
CA LYS A 24 -23.03 -18.30 -21.69
C LYS A 24 -22.12 -17.06 -21.53
N ILE A 25 -22.11 -16.42 -20.37
CA ILE A 25 -21.11 -15.38 -20.00
C ILE A 25 -20.68 -15.59 -18.54
N ALA A 26 -20.30 -16.81 -18.19
CA ALA A 26 -19.81 -17.13 -16.85
C ALA A 26 -18.72 -18.22 -16.83
N ARG A 27 -17.95 -18.37 -17.93
CA ARG A 27 -16.91 -19.43 -18.00
C ARG A 27 -15.54 -19.06 -18.54
N ASP A 28 -15.26 -17.82 -18.93
CA ASP A 28 -13.95 -17.46 -19.51
C ASP A 28 -13.22 -16.31 -18.80
N ALA A 29 -13.34 -16.21 -17.46
CA ALA A 29 -12.34 -15.45 -16.68
C ALA A 29 -11.11 -16.35 -16.48
N LYS A 30 -10.25 -16.36 -17.50
CA LYS A 30 -8.96 -17.04 -17.51
C LYS A 30 -8.03 -16.30 -16.54
N TYR A 31 -7.87 -16.81 -15.32
CA TYR A 31 -6.86 -16.33 -14.38
C TYR A 31 -5.47 -16.59 -14.98
N GLN A 32 -4.84 -15.54 -15.49
CA GLN A 32 -3.45 -15.57 -15.91
C GLN A 32 -2.59 -15.13 -14.72
N TRP A 33 -1.80 -16.08 -14.23
CA TRP A 33 -0.86 -15.90 -13.12
C TRP A 33 0.42 -15.26 -13.65
N ASP A 34 0.79 -14.09 -13.12
CA ASP A 34 2.15 -13.56 -13.23
C ASP A 34 2.82 -13.57 -11.85
N GLU A 35 3.95 -14.27 -11.78
CA GLU A 35 4.80 -14.37 -10.60
C GLU A 35 5.67 -13.12 -10.46
N GLY A 36 5.48 -12.35 -9.38
CA GLY A 36 6.41 -11.29 -9.00
C GLY A 36 5.73 -10.11 -8.30
N ASN A 37 5.91 -10.00 -6.98
CA ASN A 37 5.62 -8.82 -6.17
C ASN A 37 4.14 -8.34 -6.13
N LEU A 38 3.36 -8.89 -5.20
CA LEU A 38 1.96 -8.50 -5.00
C LEU A 38 1.84 -7.26 -4.08
N THR A 39 2.12 -6.10 -4.67
CA THR A 39 1.39 -4.86 -4.38
C THR A 39 0.99 -4.25 -5.71
N ALA A 40 0.06 -4.89 -6.43
CA ALA A 40 -0.48 -4.37 -7.68
C ALA A 40 -1.86 -3.77 -7.43
N TRP A 41 -1.90 -2.47 -7.21
CA TRP A 41 -3.07 -1.65 -7.55
C TRP A 41 -2.94 -1.32 -9.03
N HIS A 42 -3.66 -2.02 -9.90
CA HIS A 42 -3.82 -1.57 -11.29
C HIS A 42 -4.79 -0.39 -11.31
N ALA A 43 -4.26 0.82 -11.28
CA ALA A 43 -4.94 1.97 -11.87
C ALA A 43 -4.66 1.91 -13.38
N GLY A 44 -5.66 1.53 -14.17
CA GLY A 44 -5.61 1.74 -15.61
C GLY A 44 -5.65 3.24 -15.87
N ALA A 45 -4.54 3.79 -16.33
CA ALA A 45 -4.47 5.14 -16.89
C ALA A 45 -4.60 4.99 -18.40
N ASP A 46 -5.83 5.07 -18.90
CA ASP A 46 -6.10 5.36 -20.31
C ASP A 46 -6.73 6.75 -20.37
N ASP A 47 -6.09 7.62 -21.14
CA ASP A 47 -6.43 9.01 -21.45
C ASP A 47 -6.26 10.10 -20.38
N ALA A 48 -5.50 11.12 -20.80
CA ALA A 48 -5.24 12.36 -20.08
C ALA A 48 -6.51 13.20 -19.99
N ASN A 49 -7.39 12.88 -19.04
CA ASN A 49 -8.32 13.76 -18.33
C ASN A 49 -9.28 13.02 -17.39
N ASP A 50 -9.13 11.70 -17.18
CA ASP A 50 -10.01 10.98 -16.26
C ASP A 50 -9.47 10.97 -14.81
N VAL A 51 -10.31 11.47 -13.90
CA VAL A 51 -10.12 11.36 -12.44
C VAL A 51 -10.16 9.87 -12.08
N PRO A 52 -9.17 9.33 -11.34
CA PRO A 52 -9.17 7.91 -11.00
C PRO A 52 -10.34 7.61 -10.04
N VAL A 53 -11.37 6.94 -10.56
CA VAL A 53 -12.44 6.38 -9.74
C VAL A 53 -11.86 5.20 -8.98
N ALA A 54 -11.57 5.40 -7.70
CA ALA A 54 -11.18 4.33 -6.80
C ALA A 54 -12.37 3.38 -6.60
N ASN A 55 -12.41 2.29 -7.38
CA ASN A 55 -13.47 1.29 -7.28
C ASN A 55 -13.21 0.35 -6.10
N CYS A 56 -13.98 0.53 -5.03
CA CYS A 56 -13.96 -0.32 -3.85
C CYS A 56 -14.93 -1.52 -4.10
N VAL A 57 -14.40 -2.68 -4.52
CA VAL A 57 -15.20 -3.88 -4.87
C VAL A 57 -15.49 -4.72 -3.62
N SER A 58 -16.77 -4.86 -3.27
CA SER A 58 -17.24 -5.77 -2.21
C SER A 58 -17.47 -7.19 -2.76
N LEU A 59 -17.06 -8.21 -2.00
CA LEU A 59 -17.16 -9.64 -2.35
C LEU A 59 -18.60 -10.19 -2.41
N THR A 60 -19.62 -9.38 -2.10
CA THR A 60 -21.02 -9.82 -2.08
C THR A 60 -21.78 -9.44 -3.35
N GLY A 61 -21.33 -9.86 -4.54
CA GLY A 61 -22.14 -10.04 -5.77
C GLY A 61 -23.10 -8.92 -6.25
N ARG A 62 -23.09 -7.74 -5.63
CA ARG A 62 -23.85 -6.54 -5.96
C ARG A 62 -22.82 -5.43 -6.13
N VAL A 63 -22.63 -5.01 -7.38
CA VAL A 63 -21.86 -3.82 -7.69
C VAL A 63 -22.72 -2.62 -7.32
N LEU A 64 -22.62 -2.18 -6.06
CA LEU A 64 -23.01 -0.82 -5.71
C LEU A 64 -21.85 0.07 -6.16
N LEU A 65 -22.05 0.76 -7.28
CA LEU A 65 -21.11 1.77 -7.78
C LEU A 65 -21.20 2.98 -6.84
N TRP A 66 -20.58 2.88 -5.68
CA TRP A 66 -20.46 4.00 -4.75
C TRP A 66 -19.19 4.76 -5.09
N SER A 67 -19.32 5.83 -5.85
CA SER A 67 -18.23 6.79 -6.08
C SER A 67 -18.28 7.86 -5.01
N CYS A 68 -17.11 8.26 -4.50
CA CYS A 68 -17.02 9.39 -3.59
C CYS A 68 -17.37 10.70 -4.28
N PRO A 69 -17.85 11.71 -3.53
CA PRO A 69 -18.00 13.07 -4.04
C PRO A 69 -16.70 13.64 -4.63
N GLU A 70 -16.79 14.69 -5.44
CA GLU A 70 -15.61 15.43 -5.93
C GLU A 70 -14.73 15.88 -4.74
N ASP A 71 -13.41 15.78 -4.91
CA ASP A 71 -12.37 16.06 -3.90
C ASP A 71 -12.31 15.13 -2.67
N TRP A 72 -13.14 14.10 -2.63
CA TRP A 72 -13.08 13.05 -1.61
C TRP A 72 -12.32 11.82 -2.11
N MET A 73 -11.82 11.01 -1.17
CA MET A 73 -11.07 9.79 -1.46
C MET A 73 -11.76 8.58 -0.84
N CYS A 74 -11.88 7.46 -1.57
CA CYS A 74 -12.22 6.16 -0.98
C CYS A 74 -11.01 5.70 -0.16
N VAL A 75 -11.16 5.61 1.15
CA VAL A 75 -10.13 5.10 2.05
C VAL A 75 -10.67 3.90 2.84
N PRO A 76 -9.81 2.91 3.18
CA PRO A 76 -10.20 1.84 4.09
C PRO A 76 -10.66 2.42 5.44
N SER A 77 -11.89 2.11 5.85
CA SER A 77 -12.42 2.46 7.18
C SER A 77 -12.03 1.41 8.22
N SER A 78 -11.91 0.15 7.78
CA SER A 78 -11.50 -0.98 8.60
C SER A 78 -10.71 -1.99 7.76
N SER A 79 -9.69 -2.57 8.39
CA SER A 79 -8.89 -3.62 7.80
C SER A 79 -8.58 -4.69 8.85
N ALA A 80 -8.41 -5.92 8.41
CA ALA A 80 -8.08 -7.06 9.28
C ALA A 80 -6.97 -7.90 8.65
N VAL A 81 -6.11 -8.46 9.51
CA VAL A 81 -5.13 -9.45 9.08
C VAL A 81 -5.81 -10.80 8.97
N GLN A 82 -5.84 -11.35 7.75
CA GLN A 82 -6.33 -12.68 7.47
C GLN A 82 -5.17 -13.63 7.19
N ARG A 83 -5.19 -14.80 7.85
CA ARG A 83 -4.21 -15.86 7.64
C ARG A 83 -4.81 -16.91 6.70
N VAL A 84 -4.14 -17.18 5.59
CA VAL A 84 -4.58 -18.12 4.55
C VAL A 84 -3.51 -19.18 4.35
N SER A 85 -3.89 -20.45 4.46
CA SER A 85 -3.01 -21.57 4.14
C SER A 85 -2.93 -21.76 2.63
N THR A 86 -1.74 -21.55 2.07
CA THR A 86 -1.47 -21.74 0.64
C THR A 86 -0.53 -22.93 0.43
N LEU A 87 -0.32 -23.34 -0.83
CA LEU A 87 0.71 -24.33 -1.18
C LEU A 87 2.14 -23.89 -0.79
N ARG A 88 2.35 -22.59 -0.58
CA ARG A 88 3.61 -21.99 -0.10
C ARG A 88 3.67 -21.87 1.42
N GLY A 89 2.70 -22.42 2.14
CA GLY A 89 2.56 -22.29 3.59
C GLY A 89 1.54 -21.24 4.01
N LEU A 90 1.53 -20.94 5.30
CA LEU A 90 0.63 -19.94 5.90
C LEU A 90 1.07 -18.53 5.48
N GLN A 91 0.17 -17.80 4.85
CA GLN A 91 0.39 -16.42 4.41
C GLN A 91 -0.56 -15.49 5.15
N GLU A 92 -0.11 -14.27 5.42
CA GLU A 92 -0.92 -13.23 6.05
C GLU A 92 -1.19 -12.11 5.06
N PHE A 93 -2.43 -11.65 5.03
CA PHE A 93 -2.87 -10.59 4.14
C PHE A 93 -3.66 -9.55 4.94
N THR A 94 -3.40 -8.27 4.66
CA THR A 94 -4.28 -7.20 5.12
C THR A 94 -5.47 -7.12 4.18
N VAL A 95 -6.65 -7.44 4.70
CA VAL A 95 -7.91 -7.39 3.95
C VAL A 95 -8.68 -6.14 4.38
N VAL A 96 -9.18 -5.39 3.39
CA VAL A 96 -10.06 -4.25 3.64
C VAL A 96 -11.47 -4.77 3.87
N GLU A 97 -12.02 -4.55 5.06
CA GLU A 97 -13.36 -5.01 5.44
C GLU A 97 -14.43 -3.96 5.12
N GLY A 98 -14.04 -2.69 5.12
CA GLY A 98 -14.90 -1.57 4.79
C GLY A 98 -14.13 -0.39 4.23
N CYS A 99 -14.81 0.39 3.41
CA CYS A 99 -14.30 1.65 2.90
C CYS A 99 -15.28 2.78 3.22
N GLU A 100 -14.75 3.99 3.33
CA GLU A 100 -15.54 5.21 3.43
C GLU A 100 -14.93 6.32 2.60
N CYS A 101 -15.75 7.30 2.25
CA CYS A 101 -15.28 8.50 1.60
C CYS A 101 -14.80 9.48 2.68
N ARG A 102 -13.58 9.99 2.54
CA ARG A 102 -13.07 11.07 3.39
C ARG A 102 -12.60 12.24 2.53
N GLU A 103 -12.79 13.44 3.05
CA GLU A 103 -12.16 14.64 2.50
C GLU A 103 -10.63 14.50 2.53
N ARG A 104 -9.98 14.96 1.46
CA ARG A 104 -8.52 15.02 1.43
C ARG A 104 -8.02 16.19 2.28
N PRO A 105 -7.13 15.95 3.26
CA PRO A 105 -6.54 17.04 4.02
C PRO A 105 -5.80 18.03 3.10
N PRO A 106 -5.86 19.35 3.38
CA PRO A 106 -5.20 20.36 2.54
C PRO A 106 -3.67 20.28 2.61
N ILE A 107 -3.13 19.64 3.65
CA ILE A 107 -1.70 19.46 3.87
C ILE A 107 -1.46 17.98 4.17
N CYS A 108 -0.35 17.43 3.66
CA CYS A 108 0.06 16.07 3.97
C CYS A 108 0.26 15.86 5.48
N THR A 109 -0.54 14.97 6.06
CA THR A 109 -0.55 14.64 7.48
C THR A 109 -0.79 13.15 7.70
N ARG A 110 -0.52 12.68 8.92
CA ARG A 110 -0.84 11.31 9.34
C ARG A 110 -2.30 11.27 9.79
N GLU A 111 -3.08 10.43 9.14
CA GLU A 111 -4.44 10.08 9.54
C GLU A 111 -4.45 8.73 10.27
N SER A 112 -5.38 8.54 11.20
CA SER A 112 -5.55 7.26 11.89
C SER A 112 -6.15 6.21 10.94
N SER A 113 -5.59 5.00 10.95
CA SER A 113 -6.06 3.85 10.18
C SER A 113 -6.00 2.58 11.03
N SER A 114 -7.16 1.97 11.27
CA SER A 114 -7.27 0.82 12.18
C SER A 114 -7.04 -0.52 11.45
N LEU A 115 -6.19 -1.35 12.04
CA LEU A 115 -5.90 -2.71 11.63
C LEU A 115 -6.28 -3.68 12.75
N LEU A 116 -7.19 -4.62 12.46
CA LEU A 116 -7.56 -5.70 13.37
C LEU A 116 -6.54 -6.84 13.25
N LEU A 117 -5.90 -7.16 14.37
CA LEU A 117 -4.92 -8.23 14.51
C LEU A 117 -5.58 -9.43 15.20
N HIS A 118 -5.16 -10.63 14.79
CA HIS A 118 -5.58 -11.93 15.36
C HIS A 118 -7.11 -12.09 15.56
N PRO A 119 -7.94 -11.83 14.52
CA PRO A 119 -9.40 -11.88 14.64
C PRO A 119 -9.88 -13.27 15.10
N GLY A 120 -10.84 -13.28 16.03
CA GLY A 120 -11.43 -14.51 16.57
C GLY A 120 -10.56 -15.26 17.59
N THR A 121 -9.52 -14.63 18.12
CA THR A 121 -8.64 -15.23 19.13
C THR A 121 -8.63 -14.40 20.43
N PRO A 122 -8.17 -14.95 21.58
CA PRO A 122 -7.97 -14.16 22.80
C PRO A 122 -6.95 -13.02 22.67
N TYR A 123 -6.18 -12.99 21.58
CA TYR A 123 -5.19 -11.96 21.26
C TYR A 123 -5.73 -10.90 20.28
N GLU A 124 -7.04 -10.91 20.00
CA GLU A 124 -7.66 -9.94 19.10
C GLU A 124 -7.43 -8.50 19.60
N MET A 125 -6.89 -7.64 18.73
CA MET A 125 -6.59 -6.26 19.07
C MET A 125 -6.69 -5.36 17.84
N ARG A 126 -7.14 -4.10 18.04
CA ARG A 126 -7.08 -3.05 17.02
C ARG A 126 -5.83 -2.20 17.21
N LEU A 127 -5.03 -2.09 16.15
CA LEU A 127 -3.82 -1.28 16.10
C LEU A 127 -4.03 -0.11 15.12
N ASP A 128 -3.76 1.12 15.55
CA ASP A 128 -3.68 2.27 14.63
C ASP A 128 -2.34 2.25 13.90
N VAL A 129 -2.32 1.72 12.67
CA VAL A 129 -1.13 1.68 11.80
C VAL A 129 -0.86 3.02 11.12
N GLY A 130 -1.88 3.89 11.06
CA GLY A 130 -1.84 5.17 10.40
C GLY A 130 -1.80 5.08 8.86
N VAL A 131 -2.12 6.19 8.21
CA VAL A 131 -1.97 6.38 6.77
C VAL A 131 -1.55 7.82 6.48
N CYS A 132 -0.71 8.03 5.47
CA CYS A 132 -0.35 9.37 5.04
C CYS A 132 -1.37 9.87 4.01
N SER A 133 -2.02 10.98 4.30
CA SER A 133 -3.05 11.58 3.46
C SER A 133 -2.90 13.09 3.40
N GLY A 134 -3.23 13.67 2.26
CA GLY A 134 -3.30 15.11 2.07
C GLY A 134 -2.61 15.60 0.80
N HIS A 135 -2.71 16.90 0.56
CA HIS A 135 -2.19 17.52 -0.65
C HIS A 135 -0.70 17.85 -0.55
N CYS A 136 0.00 17.72 -1.67
CA CYS A 136 1.40 18.06 -1.84
C CYS A 136 1.58 18.83 -3.15
N GLN A 137 2.31 19.96 -3.10
CA GLN A 137 2.63 20.74 -4.30
C GLN A 137 3.52 19.96 -5.27
N LEU A 138 4.44 19.16 -4.72
CA LEU A 138 5.40 18.34 -5.45
C LEU A 138 5.50 16.97 -4.76
N GLY A 139 5.48 15.90 -5.58
CA GLY A 139 5.56 14.53 -5.08
C GLY A 139 4.23 14.03 -4.49
N GLY A 140 4.32 13.14 -3.50
CA GLY A 140 3.16 12.57 -2.81
C GLY A 140 3.30 12.62 -1.30
N CYS A 141 2.18 12.45 -0.61
CA CYS A 141 2.16 12.34 0.85
C CYS A 141 2.68 10.95 1.27
N ARG A 142 3.82 10.91 1.97
CA ARG A 142 4.56 9.68 2.27
C ARG A 142 5.00 9.60 3.73
N PRO A 143 5.20 8.39 4.29
CA PRO A 143 5.71 8.23 5.65
C PRO A 143 7.19 8.58 5.73
N LEU A 144 7.53 9.57 6.55
CA LEU A 144 8.92 9.96 6.82
C LEU A 144 9.52 9.24 8.02
N ARG A 145 8.69 8.71 8.92
CA ARG A 145 9.15 7.98 10.10
C ARG A 145 8.11 6.96 10.49
N ASN A 146 8.60 5.75 10.76
CA ASN A 146 7.81 4.68 11.34
C ASN A 146 8.37 4.37 12.73
N LYS A 147 7.49 3.94 13.64
CA LYS A 147 7.86 3.35 14.92
C LYS A 147 7.43 1.90 14.96
N THR A 148 8.11 1.11 15.76
CA THR A 148 7.73 -0.28 16.00
C THR A 148 6.91 -0.37 17.28
N VAL A 149 5.78 -1.08 17.21
CA VAL A 149 4.92 -1.38 18.36
C VAL A 149 4.89 -2.88 18.56
N THR A 150 5.11 -3.33 19.79
CA THR A 150 5.04 -4.74 20.15
C THR A 150 3.63 -5.09 20.61
N VAL A 151 3.04 -6.12 20.01
CA VAL A 151 1.67 -6.58 20.25
C VAL A 151 1.71 -8.04 20.71
N PRO A 152 1.00 -8.44 21.77
CA PRO A 152 0.92 -9.84 22.18
C PRO A 152 0.16 -10.66 21.13
N GLY A 153 0.77 -11.75 20.67
CA GLY A 153 0.18 -12.68 19.71
C GLY A 153 0.16 -14.13 20.22
N PRO A 154 -0.51 -15.02 19.48
CA PRO A 154 -0.64 -16.44 19.84
C PRO A 154 0.70 -17.19 19.88
N ASN A 155 1.72 -16.69 19.19
CA ASN A 155 3.07 -17.29 19.15
C ASN A 155 4.10 -16.47 19.94
N GLY A 156 3.64 -15.59 20.83
CA GLY A 156 4.48 -14.61 21.53
C GLY A 156 4.27 -13.20 21.00
N ALA A 157 5.06 -12.26 21.49
CA ALA A 157 4.93 -10.86 21.11
C ALA A 157 5.47 -10.61 19.69
N GLU A 158 4.67 -9.95 18.86
CA GLU A 158 4.97 -9.63 17.47
C GLU A 158 5.22 -8.11 17.32
N CYS A 159 6.10 -7.72 16.40
CA CYS A 159 6.46 -6.33 16.16
C CYS A 159 5.80 -5.80 14.89
N HIS A 160 5.03 -4.72 15.02
CA HIS A 160 4.33 -4.07 13.92
C HIS A 160 4.91 -2.68 13.65
N SER A 161 5.13 -2.36 12.38
CA SER A 161 5.54 -1.02 11.95
C SER A 161 4.30 -0.12 11.84
N VAL A 162 4.31 0.99 12.57
CA VAL A 162 3.26 2.01 12.59
C VAL A 162 3.83 3.31 12.06
N ILE A 163 3.09 4.00 11.18
CA ILE A 163 3.48 5.31 10.68
C ILE A 163 3.44 6.29 11.85
N GLU A 164 4.51 7.05 12.05
CA GLU A 164 4.61 8.06 13.10
C GLU A 164 4.50 9.46 12.50
N GLN A 165 5.14 9.70 11.37
CA GLN A 165 5.20 11.00 10.72
C GLN A 165 5.05 10.88 9.20
N CYS A 166 4.31 11.83 8.61
CA CYS A 166 4.12 11.97 7.17
C CYS A 166 4.62 13.33 6.69
N ALA A 167 5.08 13.41 5.45
CA ALA A 167 5.32 14.67 4.76
C ALA A 167 5.28 14.49 3.23
N CYS A 168 5.32 15.61 2.52
CA CYS A 168 5.46 15.61 1.07
C CYS A 168 6.86 15.18 0.66
N ALA A 169 6.94 14.13 -0.14
CA ALA A 169 8.19 13.57 -0.62
C ALA A 169 8.09 13.14 -2.10
N GLY A 170 9.22 13.24 -2.81
CA GLY A 170 9.32 12.77 -4.19
C GLY A 170 9.23 11.25 -4.31
N SER A 171 9.41 10.73 -5.53
CA SER A 171 9.38 9.28 -5.77
C SER A 171 10.53 8.53 -5.09
N CYS A 172 11.68 9.19 -4.94
CA CYS A 172 12.85 8.70 -4.19
C CYS A 172 13.14 9.68 -3.06
N TYR A 173 13.09 9.21 -1.81
CA TYR A 173 13.20 10.07 -0.64
C TYR A 173 13.87 9.38 0.53
N ARG A 174 14.31 10.17 1.50
CA ARG A 174 14.86 9.71 2.77
C ARG A 174 13.74 9.48 3.77
N THR A 175 13.70 8.30 4.38
CA THR A 175 12.91 8.01 5.58
C THR A 175 13.85 7.89 6.80
N SER A 176 13.35 8.22 7.99
CA SER A 176 14.08 8.10 9.24
C SER A 176 14.24 6.64 9.64
N TYR A 177 15.43 6.29 10.14
CA TYR A 177 15.74 4.97 10.66
C TYR A 177 16.73 5.14 11.81
N MET A 178 16.26 4.87 13.03
CA MET A 178 17.04 5.06 14.25
C MET A 178 17.90 3.82 14.53
N GLU A 179 19.17 4.05 14.86
CA GLU A 179 20.08 3.04 15.39
C GLU A 179 20.57 3.48 16.77
N THR A 180 20.60 2.55 17.70
CA THR A 180 21.13 2.77 19.05
C THR A 180 22.62 2.43 19.05
N VAL A 181 23.45 3.38 19.50
CA VAL A 181 24.89 3.18 19.70
C VAL A 181 25.27 3.42 21.15
N TYR A 182 26.30 2.73 21.61
CA TYR A 182 26.86 2.86 22.95
C TYR A 182 28.18 3.62 22.86
N ASP A 183 28.23 4.81 23.45
CA ASP A 183 29.40 5.68 23.41
C ASP A 183 30.11 5.72 24.77
N TYR A 184 31.35 5.25 24.80
CA TYR A 184 32.18 5.14 26.01
C TYR A 184 33.17 6.32 26.07
N VAL A 185 32.68 7.55 26.24
CA VAL A 185 33.54 8.75 26.24
C VAL A 185 34.53 8.72 27.42
N ASP A 186 34.03 8.73 28.66
CA ASP A 186 34.90 8.92 29.85
C ASP A 186 34.68 7.90 30.99
N THR A 187 33.66 7.04 30.89
CA THR A 187 33.28 6.06 31.93
C THR A 187 33.24 4.64 31.36
N ASP A 188 33.27 3.63 32.25
CA ASP A 188 32.99 2.23 31.89
C ASP A 188 31.49 1.99 31.60
N GLU A 189 30.63 2.92 32.02
CA GLU A 189 29.22 2.93 31.65
C GLU A 189 29.03 3.64 30.30
N PRO A 190 28.34 3.00 29.33
CA PRO A 190 28.10 3.61 28.02
C PRO A 190 27.00 4.67 28.07
N LEU A 191 27.26 5.81 27.43
CA LEU A 191 26.19 6.74 27.07
C LEU A 191 25.42 6.16 25.87
N VAL A 192 24.17 5.79 26.09
CA VAL A 192 23.26 5.32 25.04
C VAL A 192 22.84 6.50 24.18
N LYS A 193 23.14 6.44 22.88
CA LYS A 193 22.75 7.46 21.89
C LYS A 193 21.89 6.84 20.81
N GLU A 194 20.84 7.53 20.41
CA GLU A 194 20.05 7.18 19.22
C GLU A 194 20.49 8.07 18.06
N ILE A 195 20.82 7.44 16.94
CA ILE A 195 21.27 8.13 15.72
C ILE A 195 20.30 7.80 14.59
N ASP A 196 19.71 8.84 13.98
CA ASP A 196 18.92 8.69 12.76
C ASP A 196 19.84 8.49 11.56
N VAL A 197 20.19 7.23 11.26
CA VAL A 197 21.01 6.90 10.09
C VAL A 197 20.22 7.06 8.79
N GLY A 198 18.89 6.92 8.86
CA GLY A 198 18.00 7.06 7.71
C GLY A 198 18.12 5.95 6.67
N ARG A 199 17.17 5.93 5.73
CA ARG A 199 17.13 5.00 4.58
C ARG A 199 16.59 5.69 3.34
N CYS A 200 17.10 5.32 2.17
CA CYS A 200 16.50 5.75 0.91
C CYS A 200 15.42 4.75 0.50
N VAL A 201 14.23 5.27 0.21
CA VAL A 201 13.06 4.47 -0.15
C VAL A 201 12.35 5.10 -1.34
N GLY A 202 11.62 4.25 -2.04
CA GLY A 202 10.79 4.63 -3.18
C GLY A 202 11.34 4.13 -4.49
N SER A 203 10.82 4.68 -5.57
CA SER A 203 11.09 4.23 -6.93
C SER A 203 11.62 5.36 -7.79
N CYS A 204 12.44 4.98 -8.76
CA CYS A 204 12.96 5.87 -9.77
C CYS A 204 12.41 5.39 -11.10
N SER A 205 11.67 6.25 -11.78
CA SER A 205 11.27 6.00 -13.16
C SER A 205 12.52 6.05 -14.03
N GLY A 206 13.09 4.89 -14.32
CA GLY A 206 14.01 4.76 -15.44
C GLY A 206 13.19 5.05 -16.69
N ALA A 207 13.49 6.15 -17.38
CA ALA A 207 12.72 6.52 -18.56
C ALA A 207 12.60 5.31 -19.50
N ASP A 208 11.36 4.91 -19.77
CA ASP A 208 11.00 3.87 -20.72
C ASP A 208 11.79 4.08 -22.03
N THR A 209 12.49 3.03 -22.46
CA THR A 209 13.19 2.89 -23.75
C THR A 209 13.61 4.21 -24.43
N ARG A 210 14.75 4.79 -24.03
CA ARG A 210 15.20 6.09 -24.58
C ARG A 210 15.56 6.07 -26.07
N LYS A 211 15.78 4.90 -26.68
CA LYS A 211 16.17 4.81 -28.09
C LYS A 211 15.75 3.50 -28.71
N CYS A 212 14.77 3.53 -29.61
CA CYS A 212 14.50 2.41 -30.49
C CYS A 212 15.68 2.24 -31.46
N VAL A 213 16.38 1.10 -31.37
CA VAL A 213 17.50 0.76 -32.26
C VAL A 213 16.98 0.15 -33.55
N PHE A 214 15.88 -0.61 -33.45
CA PHE A 214 15.33 -1.35 -34.56
C PHE A 214 13.80 -1.22 -34.59
N ARG A 215 13.26 -0.63 -35.65
CA ARG A 215 11.82 -0.48 -35.90
C ARG A 215 11.35 -1.52 -36.90
N ASP A 216 10.10 -1.93 -36.77
CA ASP A 216 9.47 -2.83 -37.73
C ASP A 216 9.35 -2.16 -39.11
N LYS A 217 9.66 -2.91 -40.18
CA LYS A 217 9.68 -2.41 -41.57
C LYS A 217 8.27 -2.10 -42.11
N LYS A 218 7.25 -2.80 -41.63
CA LYS A 218 5.84 -2.62 -42.03
C LYS A 218 5.12 -1.62 -41.13
N ASN A 219 5.54 -1.52 -39.86
CA ASN A 219 4.99 -0.55 -38.92
C ASN A 219 6.12 0.29 -38.26
N PRO A 220 6.45 1.47 -38.81
CA PRO A 220 7.48 2.34 -38.26
C PRO A 220 7.22 2.78 -36.82
N GLY A 221 5.97 2.74 -36.34
CA GLY A 221 5.61 3.03 -34.95
C GLY A 221 6.02 1.94 -33.97
N LYS A 222 6.18 0.69 -34.43
CA LYS A 222 6.49 -0.47 -33.59
C LYS A 222 8.01 -0.63 -33.43
N CYS A 223 8.49 -0.49 -32.20
CA CYS A 223 9.88 -0.78 -31.86
C CYS A 223 10.07 -2.28 -31.63
N MET A 224 10.99 -2.89 -32.38
CA MET A 224 11.31 -4.32 -32.31
C MET A 224 12.53 -4.57 -31.40
N ALA A 225 13.44 -3.61 -31.27
CA ALA A 225 14.51 -3.63 -30.28
C ALA A 225 14.88 -2.21 -29.85
N GLY A 226 14.97 -1.98 -28.54
CA GLY A 226 15.33 -0.69 -27.95
C GLY A 226 16.49 -0.82 -26.96
N LEU A 227 17.26 0.25 -26.82
CA LEU A 227 18.15 0.38 -25.67
C LEU A 227 17.29 0.72 -24.45
N TYR A 228 17.35 -0.15 -23.46
CA TYR A 228 16.79 0.14 -22.14
C TYR A 228 17.60 1.27 -21.51
N GLY A 229 16.93 2.25 -20.91
CA GLY A 229 17.59 3.21 -20.04
C GLY A 229 18.28 2.46 -18.89
N LYS A 230 19.37 3.02 -18.34
CA LYS A 230 19.96 2.51 -17.09
C LYS A 230 18.83 2.37 -16.06
N GLN A 231 18.75 1.21 -15.42
CA GLN A 231 17.89 1.02 -14.26
C GLN A 231 18.33 2.04 -13.20
N THR A 232 17.51 3.05 -12.98
CA THR A 232 17.77 4.03 -11.93
C THR A 232 17.27 3.48 -10.61
N SER A 233 18.10 3.51 -9.58
CA SER A 233 17.73 3.08 -8.23
C SER A 233 17.76 4.24 -7.26
N CYS A 234 16.87 4.22 -6.25
CA CYS A 234 16.85 5.26 -5.23
C CYS A 234 18.02 5.05 -4.28
N THR A 235 19.06 5.89 -4.40
CA THR A 235 20.35 5.68 -3.73
C THR A 235 20.70 6.87 -2.85
N PRO A 236 21.37 6.65 -1.70
CA PRO A 236 21.93 7.73 -0.89
C PRO A 236 22.89 8.60 -1.70
N SER A 237 22.81 9.92 -1.51
CA SER A 237 23.57 10.90 -2.29
C SER A 237 24.40 11.86 -1.45
N GLN A 238 24.02 12.05 -0.19
CA GLN A 238 24.72 12.89 0.76
C GLN A 238 24.68 12.21 2.13
N PHE A 239 25.72 12.44 2.92
CA PHE A 239 25.93 11.77 4.20
C PHE A 239 26.45 12.72 5.26
N LYS A 240 26.23 12.38 6.52
CA LYS A 240 26.83 13.01 7.70
C LYS A 240 27.40 11.93 8.63
N VAL A 241 28.64 12.11 9.06
CA VAL A 241 29.34 11.15 9.91
C VAL A 241 29.20 11.53 11.39
N HIS A 242 28.83 10.55 12.21
CA HIS A 242 28.79 10.62 13.66
C HIS A 242 29.96 9.81 14.20
N ARG A 243 30.67 10.34 15.20
CA ARG A 243 31.80 9.64 15.85
C ARG A 243 31.44 9.29 17.28
N TYR A 244 31.82 8.10 17.71
CA TYR A 244 31.63 7.60 19.07
C TYR A 244 32.78 6.64 19.43
N SER A 245 32.97 6.36 20.71
CA SER A 245 34.01 5.45 21.21
C SER A 245 33.39 4.11 21.62
N ASP A 246 33.98 3.00 21.16
CA ASP A 246 33.62 1.67 21.67
C ASP A 246 34.21 1.39 23.06
N LYS A 247 33.91 0.22 23.62
CA LYS A 247 34.38 -0.19 24.95
C LYS A 247 35.90 -0.24 25.05
N GLU A 248 36.59 -0.53 23.94
CA GLU A 248 38.06 -0.54 23.86
C GLU A 248 38.65 0.87 23.57
N LYS A 249 37.84 1.93 23.71
CA LYS A 249 38.21 3.33 23.43
C LYS A 249 38.66 3.56 21.98
N ARG A 250 38.23 2.71 21.04
CA ARG A 250 38.48 2.92 19.61
C ARG A 250 37.39 3.79 19.03
N THR A 251 37.78 4.80 18.27
CA THR A 251 36.84 5.65 17.53
C THR A 251 36.11 4.83 16.47
N LYS A 252 34.79 4.86 16.53
CA LYS A 252 33.86 4.29 15.55
C LYS A 252 33.08 5.40 14.88
N GLU A 253 32.62 5.11 13.67
CA GLU A 253 31.84 6.03 12.86
C GLU A 253 30.48 5.42 12.51
N ALA A 254 29.42 6.19 12.66
CA ALA A 254 28.10 5.89 12.13
C ALA A 254 27.76 6.90 11.03
N ILE A 255 27.26 6.42 9.90
CA ILE A 255 26.98 7.26 8.73
C ILE A 255 25.47 7.47 8.63
N SER A 256 25.03 8.72 8.71
CA SER A 256 23.66 9.09 8.42
C SER A 256 23.51 9.57 6.99
N ILE A 257 22.48 9.11 6.31
CA ILE A 257 22.07 9.61 4.99
C ILE A 257 21.39 10.96 5.21
N THR A 258 21.72 11.98 4.43
CA THR A 258 21.06 13.29 4.51
C THR A 258 20.20 13.60 3.28
N ALA A 259 20.50 12.98 2.13
CA ALA A 259 19.70 13.13 0.91
C ALA A 259 19.74 11.87 0.04
N CYS A 260 18.64 11.60 -0.66
CA CYS A 260 18.49 10.50 -1.63
C CYS A 260 18.28 11.06 -3.03
N LYS A 261 18.74 10.34 -4.05
CA LYS A 261 18.46 10.69 -5.45
C LYS A 261 18.39 9.44 -6.32
N CYS A 262 17.78 9.58 -7.48
CA CYS A 262 17.80 8.56 -8.52
C CYS A 262 19.14 8.58 -9.26
N LEU A 263 19.84 7.46 -9.26
CA LEU A 263 21.10 7.22 -9.97
C LEU A 263 20.99 6.01 -10.89
#